data_AF-A0A6L3NND5-F1
#
_entry.id   AF-A0A6L3NND5-F1
#
_cell.length_a   1.000
_cell.length_b   1.000
_cell.length_c   1.000
_cell.angle_alpha   90.00
_cell.angle_beta   90.00
_cell.angle_gamma   90.00
#
_symmetry.space_group_name_H-M   'P 1'
#
loop_
_entity.id
_entity.type
_entity.pdbx_description
1 polymer ?
#
loop_
_entity_poly.entity_id
_entity_poly.type
_entity_poly.pdbx_seq_one_letter_code
_entity_poly.pdbx_strand_id
1 'polypeptide(L)'
;MKPYWIFLLCLLNFACAKPKCTASLATYKIQVDQALGDKTIDQRVYDDQQRRIGEIEKTCAAGDDQAALSSLFDAAIALNLGADDTYARSLNNRSAPNEQRAASQK
;
A
#
# COMPACT_ATOMS: atom_id res chain seq x y z
N MET A 1 3.51 -19.10 48.05
CA MET A 1 2.29 -18.96 47.23
C MET A 1 2.70 -18.44 45.86
N LYS A 2 2.31 -19.13 44.80
CA LYS A 2 2.87 -19.02 43.43
C LYS A 2 2.53 -17.67 42.73
N PRO A 3 3.46 -17.09 41.95
CA PRO A 3 3.24 -15.83 41.22
C PRO A 3 2.46 -16.07 39.92
N TYR A 4 1.22 -16.55 40.02
CA TYR A 4 0.38 -16.79 38.83
C TYR A 4 -0.32 -15.53 38.32
N TRP A 5 -0.29 -14.43 39.06
CA TRP A 5 -0.98 -13.19 38.67
C TRP A 5 -0.27 -12.43 37.54
N ILE A 6 1.06 -12.47 37.47
CA ILE A 6 1.82 -11.80 36.40
C ILE A 6 1.63 -12.54 35.06
N PHE A 7 1.56 -13.87 35.08
CA PHE A 7 1.27 -14.66 33.87
C PHE A 7 -0.16 -14.42 33.35
N LEU A 8 -1.13 -14.19 34.23
CA LEU A 8 -2.51 -13.87 33.84
C LEU A 8 -2.64 -12.47 33.22
N LEU A 9 -1.86 -11.50 33.70
CA LEU A 9 -1.79 -10.15 33.13
C LEU A 9 -1.10 -10.15 31.75
N CYS A 10 -0.11 -11.01 31.51
CA CYS A 10 0.48 -11.15 30.17
C CYS A 10 -0.48 -11.80 29.16
N LEU A 11 -1.30 -12.77 29.57
CA LEU A 11 -2.33 -13.37 28.70
C LEU A 11 -3.42 -12.36 28.30
N LEU A 12 -3.76 -11.42 29.18
CA LEU A 12 -4.66 -10.29 28.87
C LEU A 12 -3.98 -9.19 28.04
N ASN A 13 -2.64 -9.06 28.10
CA ASN A 13 -1.88 -8.11 27.27
C ASN A 13 -1.58 -8.62 25.86
N PHE A 14 -1.81 -9.90 25.55
CA PHE A 14 -1.71 -10.42 24.18
C PHE A 14 -2.75 -9.80 23.24
N ALA A 15 -3.76 -9.11 23.79
CA ALA A 15 -4.75 -8.33 23.04
C ALA A 15 -4.38 -6.85 22.86
N CYS A 16 -3.29 -6.34 23.46
CA CYS A 16 -3.04 -4.90 23.60
C CYS A 16 -1.68 -4.42 23.06
N ALA A 17 -0.91 -5.27 22.39
CA ALA A 17 0.12 -4.82 21.46
C ALA A 17 -0.50 -4.91 20.06
N LYS A 18 -0.85 -3.78 19.44
CA LYS A 18 -1.18 -3.80 18.00
C LYS A 18 -0.05 -4.55 17.30
N PRO A 19 -0.32 -5.60 16.52
CA PRO A 19 0.71 -6.28 15.76
C PRO A 19 1.49 -5.22 14.99
N LYS A 20 2.82 -5.28 15.01
CA LYS A 20 3.67 -4.32 14.28
C LYS A 20 3.21 -4.22 12.81
N CYS A 21 2.74 -5.35 12.30
CA CYS A 21 2.06 -5.51 11.02
C CYS A 21 0.88 -4.57 10.80
N THR A 22 -0.07 -4.50 11.73
CA THR A 22 -1.27 -3.66 11.60
C THR A 22 -0.94 -2.17 11.55
N ALA A 23 0.08 -1.74 12.31
CA ALA A 23 0.53 -0.36 12.31
C ALA A 23 1.19 0.00 10.96
N SER A 24 2.14 -0.83 10.49
CA SER A 24 2.79 -0.63 9.19
C SER A 24 1.79 -0.65 8.03
N LEU A 25 0.80 -1.54 8.08
CA LEU A 25 -0.24 -1.63 7.05
C LEU A 25 -1.16 -0.40 7.03
N ALA A 26 -1.51 0.15 8.19
CA ALA A 26 -2.27 1.39 8.26
C ALA A 26 -1.51 2.57 7.64
N THR A 27 -0.20 2.68 7.91
CA THR A 27 0.65 3.69 7.28
C THR A 27 0.72 3.49 5.77
N TYR A 28 0.87 2.25 5.32
CA TYR A 28 0.94 1.93 3.89
C TYR A 28 -0.35 2.29 3.13
N LYS A 29 -1.53 2.00 3.70
CA LYS A 29 -2.82 2.42 3.13
C LYS A 29 -2.89 3.93 2.88
N ILE A 30 -2.48 4.74 3.86
CA ILE A 30 -2.45 6.20 3.74
C ILE A 30 -1.56 6.63 2.58
N GLN A 31 -0.38 6.01 2.42
CA GLN A 31 0.53 6.31 1.31
C GLN A 31 -0.07 5.98 -0.05
N VAL A 32 -0.78 4.85 -0.18
CA VAL A 32 -1.46 4.46 -1.42
C VAL A 32 -2.59 5.44 -1.77
N ASP A 33 -3.40 5.83 -0.78
CA ASP A 33 -4.48 6.81 -0.98
C ASP A 33 -3.92 8.20 -1.36
N GLN A 34 -2.83 8.63 -0.71
CA GLN A 34 -2.12 9.86 -1.04
C GLN A 34 -1.54 9.82 -2.46
N ALA A 35 -0.92 8.71 -2.86
CA ALA A 35 -0.36 8.55 -4.20
C ALA A 35 -1.44 8.69 -5.29
N LEU A 36 -2.63 8.13 -5.07
CA LEU A 36 -3.75 8.33 -5.99
C LEU A 36 -4.23 9.79 -6.00
N GLY A 37 -4.36 10.41 -4.82
CA GLY A 37 -4.78 11.81 -4.68
C GLY A 37 -3.82 12.80 -5.35
N ASP A 38 -2.52 12.56 -5.21
CA ASP A 38 -1.44 13.33 -5.83
C ASP A 38 -1.25 12.98 -7.32
N LYS A 39 -2.01 12.01 -7.84
CA LYS A 39 -1.95 11.51 -9.22
C LYS A 39 -0.55 11.01 -9.61
N THR A 40 0.22 10.54 -8.64
CA THR A 40 1.51 9.89 -8.88
C THR A 40 1.32 8.48 -9.39
N ILE A 41 0.19 7.85 -9.07
CA ILE A 41 -0.28 6.58 -9.63
C ILE A 41 -1.64 6.75 -10.32
N ASP A 42 -1.97 5.82 -11.21
CA ASP A 42 -3.31 5.72 -11.80
C ASP A 42 -4.26 4.80 -10.99
N GLN A 43 -5.55 4.83 -11.33
CA GLN A 43 -6.58 4.02 -10.67
C GLN A 43 -6.28 2.52 -10.75
N ARG A 44 -5.66 2.06 -11.84
CA ARG A 44 -5.36 0.63 -12.02
C ARG A 44 -4.28 0.18 -11.04
N VAL A 45 -3.24 0.99 -10.85
CA VAL A 45 -2.21 0.73 -9.83
C VAL A 45 -2.84 0.76 -8.45
N TYR A 46 -3.70 1.73 -8.17
CA TYR A 46 -4.43 1.81 -6.90
C TYR A 46 -5.24 0.53 -6.60
N ASP A 47 -6.02 0.05 -7.57
CA ASP A 47 -6.86 -1.14 -7.41
C ASP A 47 -6.01 -2.41 -7.15
N ASP A 48 -4.86 -2.57 -7.80
CA ASP A 48 -3.94 -3.69 -7.51
C ASP A 48 -3.35 -3.57 -6.09
N GLN A 49 -3.02 -2.35 -5.65
CA GLN A 49 -2.54 -2.14 -4.28
C GLN A 49 -3.61 -2.42 -3.24
N GLN A 50 -4.86 -2.05 -3.47
CA GLN A 50 -5.98 -2.40 -2.57
C GLN A 50 -6.13 -3.92 -2.45
N ARG A 51 -5.97 -4.67 -3.55
CA ARG A 51 -5.98 -6.14 -3.50
C ARG A 51 -4.84 -6.69 -2.64
N ARG A 52 -3.60 -6.20 -2.83
CA ARG A 52 -2.43 -6.62 -2.03
C ARG A 52 -2.59 -6.28 -0.56
N ILE A 53 -3.09 -5.09 -0.25
CA ILE A 53 -3.41 -4.65 1.11
C ILE A 53 -4.36 -5.66 1.77
N GLY A 54 -5.42 -6.08 1.09
CA GLY A 54 -6.36 -7.06 1.63
C GLY A 54 -5.75 -8.44 1.88
N GLU A 55 -4.74 -8.84 1.10
CA GLU A 55 -3.97 -10.07 1.36
C GLU A 55 -3.05 -9.91 2.57
N ILE A 56 -2.33 -8.79 2.67
CA ILE A 56 -1.46 -8.47 3.80
C ILE A 56 -2.26 -8.37 5.10
N GLU A 57 -3.48 -7.81 5.07
CA GLU A 57 -4.40 -7.77 6.22
C GLU A 57 -4.71 -9.16 6.76
N LYS A 58 -4.98 -10.13 5.87
CA LYS A 58 -5.25 -11.52 6.26
C LYS A 58 -4.01 -12.15 6.90
N THR A 59 -2.83 -11.90 6.36
CA THR A 59 -1.57 -12.42 6.92
C THR A 59 -1.25 -11.80 8.27
N CYS A 60 -1.46 -10.48 8.46
CA CYS A 60 -1.38 -9.83 9.77
C CYS A 60 -2.38 -10.46 10.76
N ALA A 61 -3.63 -10.69 10.34
CA ALA A 61 -4.67 -11.25 11.19
C ALA A 61 -4.41 -12.71 11.58
N ALA A 62 -3.69 -13.46 10.73
CA ALA A 62 -3.21 -14.82 11.02
C ALA A 62 -2.04 -14.85 12.01
N GLY A 63 -1.47 -13.70 12.37
CA GLY A 63 -0.35 -13.58 13.31
C GLY A 63 1.03 -13.85 12.70
N ASP A 64 1.13 -13.94 11.36
CA ASP A 64 2.41 -14.07 10.66
C ASP A 64 2.95 -12.68 10.28
N ASP A 65 3.43 -11.96 11.30
CA ASP A 65 3.95 -10.60 11.15
C ASP A 65 5.14 -10.53 10.17
N GLN A 66 5.99 -11.56 10.11
CA GLN A 66 7.17 -11.55 9.25
C GLN A 66 6.78 -11.67 7.77
N ALA A 67 5.90 -12.62 7.43
CA ALA A 67 5.44 -12.78 6.05
C ALA A 67 4.65 -11.55 5.58
N ALA A 68 3.83 -10.97 6.46
CA ALA A 68 3.05 -9.80 6.13
C ALA A 68 3.92 -8.54 5.96
N LEU A 69 4.95 -8.33 6.80
CA LEU A 69 5.91 -7.24 6.60
C LEU A 69 6.69 -7.41 5.30
N SER A 70 7.12 -8.63 4.95
CA SER A 70 7.77 -8.91 3.66
C SER A 70 6.84 -8.56 2.50
N SER A 71 5.58 -8.99 2.56
CA SER A 71 4.57 -8.70 1.53
C SER A 71 4.29 -7.20 1.41
N LEU A 72 4.34 -6.46 2.53
CA LEU A 72 4.21 -5.01 2.55
C LEU A 72 5.40 -4.30 1.88
N PHE A 73 6.63 -4.79 2.07
CA PHE A 73 7.79 -4.30 1.34
C PHE A 73 7.67 -4.54 -0.16
N ASP A 74 7.26 -5.73 -0.58
CA ASP A 74 7.04 -6.05 -1.99
C ASP A 74 5.94 -5.17 -2.62
N ALA A 75 4.85 -4.91 -1.88
CA ALA A 75 3.78 -4.01 -2.31
C ALA A 75 4.29 -2.56 -2.46
N ALA A 76 5.13 -2.08 -1.54
CA ALA A 76 5.74 -0.75 -1.65
C ALA A 76 6.67 -0.61 -2.86
N ILE A 77 7.44 -1.64 -3.19
CA ILE A 77 8.25 -1.66 -4.42
C ILE A 77 7.35 -1.60 -5.66
N ALA A 78 6.29 -2.42 -5.71
CA ALA A 78 5.34 -2.42 -6.81
C ALA A 78 4.62 -1.07 -6.98
N LEU A 79 4.34 -0.37 -5.88
CA LEU A 79 3.75 0.98 -5.91
C LEU A 79 4.70 1.98 -6.57
N ASN A 80 5.98 1.97 -6.20
CA ASN A 80 6.98 2.84 -6.81
C ASN A 80 7.15 2.57 -8.31
N LEU A 81 7.22 1.30 -8.70
CA LEU A 81 7.27 0.92 -10.13
C LEU A 81 6.03 1.39 -10.89
N GLY A 82 4.84 1.24 -10.32
CA GLY A 82 3.59 1.73 -10.91
C GLY A 82 3.55 3.26 -11.03
N ALA A 83 4.16 3.98 -10.09
CA ALA A 83 4.29 5.44 -10.15
C ALA A 83 5.24 5.87 -11.28
N ASP A 84 6.38 5.19 -11.44
CA ASP A 84 7.33 5.45 -12.52
C ASP A 84 6.69 5.20 -13.90
N ASP A 85 5.95 4.11 -14.06
CA ASP A 85 5.21 3.79 -15.29
C ASP A 85 4.12 4.84 -15.60
N THR A 86 3.39 5.28 -14.57
CA THR A 86 2.38 6.33 -14.69
C THR A 86 3.01 7.65 -15.12
N TYR A 87 4.15 7.99 -14.52
CA TYR A 87 4.92 9.18 -14.87
C TYR A 87 5.44 9.12 -16.31
N ALA A 88 6.05 8.00 -16.73
CA ALA A 88 6.53 7.79 -18.09
C ALA A 88 5.41 7.92 -19.13
N ARG A 89 4.23 7.35 -18.84
CA ARG A 89 3.04 7.50 -19.70
C ARG A 89 2.58 8.96 -19.78
N SER A 90 2.64 9.70 -18.66
CA SER A 90 2.29 11.12 -18.64
C SER A 90 3.21 11.97 -19.51
N LEU A 91 4.52 11.64 -19.55
CA LEU A 91 5.49 12.30 -20.43
C LEU A 91 5.19 12.02 -21.90
N ASN A 92 4.94 10.76 -22.26
CA ASN A 92 4.58 10.40 -23.64
C ASN A 92 3.31 11.13 -24.11
N ASN A 93 2.31 11.28 -23.24
CA ASN A 93 1.08 12.00 -23.56
C ASN A 93 1.30 13.52 -23.72
N ARG A 94 2.29 14.12 -23.04
CA ARG A 94 2.67 15.52 -23.26
C ARG A 94 3.48 15.72 -24.53
N SER A 95 4.26 14.71 -24.91
CA SER A 95 5.11 14.72 -26.11
C SER A 95 4.35 14.40 -27.40
N ALA A 96 3.16 13.80 -27.33
CA ALA A 96 2.29 13.61 -28.49
C ALA A 96 1.89 14.99 -29.05
N PRO A 97 2.36 15.36 -30.25
CA PRO A 97 2.19 16.71 -30.75
C PRO A 97 0.72 17.01 -31.02
N ASN A 98 0.40 18.28 -30.82
CA ASN A 98 -0.83 19.01 -31.07
C ASN A 98 -1.31 18.95 -32.56
N GLU A 99 -1.00 17.90 -33.31
CA GLU A 99 -1.32 17.74 -34.74
C GLU A 99 -2.83 17.66 -35.00
N GLN A 100 -3.63 17.26 -34.01
CA GLN A 100 -5.09 17.30 -34.13
C GLN A 100 -5.69 18.72 -34.09
N ARG A 101 -4.94 19.74 -33.64
CA ARG A 101 -5.43 21.13 -33.64
C ARG A 101 -5.11 21.89 -34.92
N ALA A 102 -4.15 21.43 -35.73
CA ALA A 102 -3.80 22.03 -37.01
C ALA A 102 -4.69 21.55 -38.18
N ALA A 103 -5.43 20.46 -38.02
CA ALA A 103 -6.31 19.91 -39.07
C ALA A 103 -7.73 20.53 -39.10
N SER A 104 -8.10 21.37 -38.12
CA SER A 104 -9.43 22.01 -38.02
C SER A 104 -9.44 23.49 -38.46
N GLN A 105 -8.35 23.97 -39.07
CA GLN A 105 -8.25 25.32 -39.66
C GLN A 105 -7.94 25.25 -41.16
N LYS A 106 -8.65 24.39 -41.90
CA LYS A 106 -8.71 24.46 -43.36
C LYS A 106 -10.12 24.76 -43.82
#